data_AF-A0AAV2INS4-F1
#
_entry.id   AF-A0AAV2INS4-F1
#
_cell.length_a   1.000
_cell.length_b   1.000
_cell.length_c   1.000
_cell.angle_alpha   90.00
_cell.angle_beta   90.00
_cell.angle_gamma   90.00
#
_symmetry.space_group_name_H-M   'P 1'
#
loop_
_entity.id
_entity.type
_entity.pdbx_description
1 polymer ?
#
loop_
_entity_poly.entity_id
_entity_poly.type
_entity_poly.pdbx_seq_one_letter_code
_entity_poly.pdbx_strand_id
1 'polypeptide(L)'
;MADGNDLVMLEMEEREEREHFARVINSFKFYKMHSLKRLQLSKVSYNNLSEQHKNRILGYMDNIDTIQTCIVHNYEVIKLILQDCQYMFLNKDECITDGVCIL
;
A
#
# COMPACT_ATOMS: atom_id res chain seq x y z
N MET A 1 28.34 -32.63 9.41
CA MET A 1 28.57 -31.99 8.11
C MET A 1 27.18 -31.75 7.55
N ALA A 2 26.67 -30.52 7.63
CA ALA A 2 25.39 -30.19 7.02
C ALA A 2 25.56 -30.37 5.51
N ASP A 3 24.63 -31.12 4.91
CA ASP A 3 24.69 -31.53 3.52
C ASP A 3 24.56 -30.29 2.62
N GLY A 4 25.29 -30.23 1.51
CA GLY A 4 25.30 -29.06 0.62
C GLY A 4 23.91 -28.67 0.10
N ASN A 5 22.95 -29.60 0.18
CA ASN A 5 21.54 -29.39 -0.11
C ASN A 5 20.82 -28.47 0.90
N ASP A 6 21.19 -28.49 2.18
CA ASP A 6 20.56 -27.66 3.22
C ASP A 6 20.91 -26.17 3.06
N LEU A 7 22.13 -25.87 2.61
CA LEU A 7 22.57 -24.49 2.37
C LEU A 7 21.83 -23.86 1.18
N VAL A 8 21.64 -24.63 0.10
CA VAL A 8 20.91 -24.17 -1.09
C VAL A 8 19.44 -23.91 -0.77
N MET A 9 18.83 -24.74 0.07
CA MET A 9 17.45 -24.52 0.52
C MET A 9 17.30 -23.24 1.36
N LEU A 10 18.24 -22.98 2.28
CA LEU A 10 18.25 -21.76 3.09
C LEU A 10 18.41 -20.49 2.22
N GLU A 11 19.31 -20.49 1.25
CA GLU A 11 19.48 -19.37 0.32
C GLU A 11 18.21 -19.10 -0.51
N MET A 12 17.49 -20.16 -0.90
CA MET A 12 16.22 -20.03 -1.59
C MET A 12 15.12 -19.44 -0.70
N GLU A 13 15.00 -19.91 0.53
CA GLU A 13 14.03 -19.40 1.51
C GLU A 13 14.28 -17.91 1.83
N GLU A 14 15.53 -17.51 2.03
CA GLU A 14 15.89 -16.10 2.26
C GLU A 14 15.54 -15.20 1.07
N ARG A 15 15.74 -15.69 -0.17
CA ARG A 15 15.35 -14.96 -1.38
C ARG A 15 13.83 -14.81 -1.47
N GLU A 16 13.08 -15.89 -1.25
CA GLU A 16 11.61 -15.86 -1.29
C GLU A 16 11.03 -14.93 -0.23
N GLU A 17 11.62 -14.91 0.97
CA GLU A 17 11.26 -13.98 2.03
C GLU A 17 11.51 -12.53 1.61
N ARG A 18 12.67 -12.22 1.02
CA ARG A 18 13.01 -10.87 0.54
C ARG A 18 12.05 -10.38 -0.55
N GLU A 19 11.73 -11.25 -1.51
CA GLU A 19 10.77 -10.92 -2.57
C GLU A 19 9.36 -10.70 -2.00
N HIS A 20 8.94 -11.57 -1.08
CA HIS A 20 7.65 -11.41 -0.41
C HIS A 20 7.59 -10.09 0.37
N PHE A 21 8.64 -9.76 1.12
CA PHE A 21 8.73 -8.49 1.83
C PHE A 21 8.63 -7.30 0.87
N ALA A 22 9.38 -7.30 -0.23
CA ALA A 22 9.31 -6.24 -1.24
C ALA A 22 7.89 -6.06 -1.81
N ARG A 23 7.17 -7.17 -2.08
CA ARG A 23 5.75 -7.12 -2.53
C ARG A 23 4.84 -6.49 -1.48
N VAL A 24 5.00 -6.86 -0.22
CA VAL A 24 4.23 -6.28 0.89
C VAL A 24 4.50 -4.79 1.03
N ILE A 25 5.78 -4.38 1.05
CA ILE A 25 6.18 -2.97 1.12
C ILE A 25 5.60 -2.16 -0.03
N ASN A 26 5.67 -2.68 -1.25
CA ASN A 26 5.07 -2.01 -2.40
C ASN A 26 3.56 -1.87 -2.22
N SER A 27 2.86 -2.88 -1.72
CA SER A 27 1.41 -2.80 -1.45
C SER A 27 1.07 -1.65 -0.48
N PHE A 28 1.86 -1.47 0.57
CA PHE A 28 1.72 -0.33 1.50
C PHE A 28 2.00 1.02 0.83
N LYS A 29 3.07 1.13 0.02
CA LYS A 29 3.40 2.35 -0.74
C LYS A 29 2.28 2.75 -1.70
N PHE A 30 1.63 1.77 -2.34
CA PHE A 30 0.57 2.00 -3.32
C PHE A 30 -0.82 2.24 -2.69
N TYR A 31 -0.99 2.08 -1.37
CA TYR A 31 -2.26 2.23 -0.66
C TYR A 31 -3.02 3.51 -1.01
N LYS A 32 -2.37 4.68 -0.86
CA LYS A 32 -3.03 5.99 -1.03
C LYS A 32 -3.48 6.18 -2.46
N MET A 33 -2.60 5.90 -3.43
CA MET A 33 -2.88 6.04 -4.85
C MET A 33 -4.08 5.18 -5.26
N HIS A 34 -4.07 3.89 -4.91
CA HIS A 34 -5.15 2.97 -5.27
C HIS A 34 -6.48 3.36 -4.60
N SER A 35 -6.43 3.75 -3.33
CA SER A 35 -7.61 4.15 -2.56
C SER A 35 -8.25 5.42 -3.14
N LEU A 36 -7.45 6.44 -3.45
CA LEU A 36 -7.93 7.68 -4.08
C LEU A 36 -8.46 7.44 -5.49
N LYS A 37 -7.80 6.58 -6.29
CA LYS A 37 -8.30 6.20 -7.62
C LYS A 37 -9.68 5.55 -7.53
N ARG A 38 -9.87 4.63 -6.59
CA ARG A 38 -11.17 4.01 -6.33
C ARG A 38 -12.23 5.03 -5.91
N LEU A 39 -11.88 5.94 -5.00
CA LEU A 39 -12.79 6.99 -4.55
C LEU A 39 -13.22 7.90 -5.70
N GLN A 40 -12.29 8.21 -6.62
CA GLN A 40 -12.59 9.00 -7.81
C GLN A 40 -13.58 8.30 -8.74
N LEU A 41 -13.47 6.98 -8.92
CA LEU A 41 -14.45 6.20 -9.69
C LEU A 41 -15.83 6.26 -9.03
N SER A 42 -15.90 6.22 -7.70
CA SER A 42 -17.16 6.41 -6.96
C SER A 42 -17.75 7.82 -7.16
N LYS A 43 -16.92 8.88 -7.13
CA LYS A 43 -17.34 10.26 -7.47
C LYS A 43 -17.96 10.33 -8.87
N VAL A 44 -17.28 9.77 -9.86
CA VAL A 44 -17.75 9.72 -11.25
C VAL A 44 -19.07 8.95 -11.35
N SER A 45 -19.16 7.78 -10.72
CA SER A 45 -20.37 6.97 -10.76
C SER A 45 -21.57 7.70 -10.15
N TYR A 46 -21.39 8.42 -9.05
CA TYR A 46 -22.46 9.23 -8.46
C TYR A 46 -22.87 10.39 -9.37
N ASN A 47 -21.90 11.08 -9.97
CA ASN A 47 -22.18 12.21 -10.86
C ASN A 47 -23.00 11.79 -12.09
N ASN A 48 -22.81 10.56 -12.56
CA ASN A 48 -23.55 9.97 -13.68
C ASN A 48 -24.98 9.54 -13.33
N LEU A 49 -25.40 9.58 -12.06
CA LEU A 49 -26.77 9.28 -11.67
C LEU A 49 -27.73 10.41 -12.07
N SER A 50 -29.00 10.07 -12.30
CA SER A 50 -30.06 11.08 -12.45
C SER A 50 -30.30 11.82 -11.13
N GLU A 51 -30.81 13.05 -11.20
CA GLU A 51 -31.13 13.85 -10.01
C GLU A 51 -32.16 13.15 -9.10
N GLN A 52 -33.11 12.41 -9.68
CA GLN A 52 -34.06 11.60 -8.91
C GLN A 52 -33.36 10.54 -8.03
N HIS A 53 -32.27 9.94 -8.53
CA HIS A 53 -31.50 8.97 -7.75
C HIS A 53 -30.59 9.66 -6.74
N LYS A 54 -29.92 10.76 -7.10
CA LYS A 54 -29.07 11.55 -6.18
C LYS A 54 -29.87 12.03 -4.97
N ASN A 55 -31.10 12.49 -5.18
CA ASN A 55 -32.00 12.94 -4.11
C ASN A 55 -32.38 11.83 -3.09
N ARG A 56 -32.14 10.55 -3.41
CA ARG A 56 -32.35 9.43 -2.48
C ARG A 56 -31.12 9.11 -1.62
N ILE A 57 -29.96 9.66 -1.97
CA ILE A 57 -28.66 9.40 -1.32
C ILE A 57 -27.98 10.73 -0.98
N LEU A 58 -28.70 11.54 -0.20
CA LEU A 58 -28.21 12.82 0.30
C LEU A 58 -26.93 12.63 1.15
N GLY A 59 -26.03 13.61 1.10
CA GLY A 59 -24.76 13.56 1.83
C GLY A 59 -23.74 12.58 1.28
N TYR A 60 -23.99 11.94 0.13
CA TYR A 60 -23.02 11.03 -0.50
C TYR A 60 -21.67 11.72 -0.74
N MET A 61 -21.67 12.96 -1.25
CA MET A 61 -20.44 13.69 -1.50
C MET A 61 -19.70 14.09 -0.21
N ASP A 62 -20.43 14.47 0.84
CA ASP A 62 -19.83 14.77 2.15
C ASP A 62 -19.14 13.52 2.74
N ASN A 63 -19.79 12.36 2.60
CA ASN A 63 -19.21 11.08 3.00
C ASN A 63 -17.97 10.73 2.18
N ILE A 64 -18.00 10.99 0.89
CA ILE A 64 -16.86 10.78 0.00
C ILE A 64 -15.66 11.66 0.43
N ASP A 65 -15.87 12.92 0.77
CA ASP A 65 -14.80 13.81 1.22
C ASP A 65 -14.28 13.42 2.62
N THR A 66 -15.16 12.91 3.48
CA THR A 66 -14.77 12.28 4.76
C THR A 66 -13.86 11.07 4.50
N ILE A 67 -14.23 10.18 3.58
CA ILE A 67 -13.41 9.02 3.19
C ILE A 67 -12.06 9.48 2.62
N GLN A 68 -12.02 10.54 1.81
CA GLN A 68 -10.78 11.09 1.28
C GLN A 68 -9.83 11.49 2.41
N THR A 69 -10.34 12.19 3.42
CA THR A 69 -9.58 12.57 4.62
C THR A 69 -9.09 11.33 5.38
N CYS A 70 -9.93 10.32 5.57
CA CYS A 70 -9.54 9.06 6.20
C CYS A 70 -8.42 8.33 5.44
N ILE A 71 -8.47 8.30 4.09
CA ILE A 71 -7.41 7.69 3.27
C ILE A 71 -6.08 8.40 3.52
N VAL A 72 -6.09 9.73 3.64
CA VAL A 72 -4.87 10.51 3.91
C VAL A 72 -4.31 10.17 5.30
N HIS A 73 -5.13 10.20 6.35
CA HIS A 73 -4.68 9.87 7.71
C HIS A 73 -4.20 8.42 7.84
N ASN A 74 -4.90 7.46 7.22
CA ASN A 74 -4.47 6.07 7.20
C ASN A 74 -3.10 5.91 6.52
N TYR A 75 -2.84 6.70 5.46
CA TYR A 75 -1.54 6.67 4.82
C TYR A 75 -0.43 7.25 5.70
N GLU A 76 -0.74 8.17 6.62
CA GLU A 76 0.23 8.65 7.61
C GLU A 76 0.67 7.54 8.56
N VAL A 77 -0.27 6.72 9.04
CA VAL A 77 0.03 5.52 9.83
C VAL A 77 0.87 4.54 9.03
N ILE A 78 0.52 4.29 7.76
CA ILE A 78 1.28 3.40 6.88
C ILE A 78 2.71 3.91 6.66
N LYS A 79 2.94 5.22 6.55
CA LYS A 79 4.29 5.78 6.47
C LYS A 79 5.13 5.46 7.70
N LEU A 80 4.53 5.50 8.90
CA LEU A 80 5.23 5.12 10.13
C LEU A 80 5.63 3.64 10.10
N ILE A 81 4.73 2.76 9.67
CA ILE A 81 5.03 1.33 9.49
C ILE A 81 6.19 1.14 8.50
N LEU A 82 6.13 1.80 7.34
CA LEU A 82 7.17 1.73 6.31
C LEU A 82 8.53 2.23 6.81
N GLN A 83 8.53 3.25 7.67
CA GLN A 83 9.74 3.78 8.30
C GLN A 83 10.38 2.78 9.26
N ASP A 84 9.59 2.01 10.01
CA ASP A 84 10.14 1.00 10.92
C ASP A 84 10.64 -0.24 10.15
N CYS A 85 9.96 -0.59 9.06
CA CYS A 85 10.31 -1.71 8.20
C CYS A 85 11.71 -1.59 7.55
N GLN A 86 12.25 -0.38 7.36
CA GLN A 86 13.58 -0.17 6.78
C GLN A 86 14.72 -0.71 7.66
N TYR A 87 14.43 -1.01 8.94
CA TYR A 87 15.40 -1.53 9.91
C TYR A 87 15.16 -2.98 10.31
N MET A 88 14.17 -3.65 9.68
CA MET A 88 13.72 -4.98 10.09
C MET A 88 14.68 -6.10 9.66
N PHE A 89 15.45 -5.90 8.59
CA PHE A 89 16.48 -6.87 8.16
C PHE A 89 17.83 -6.52 8.77
N LEU A 90 18.38 -7.47 9.53
CA LEU A 90 19.59 -7.31 10.33
C LEU A 90 20.89 -7.15 9.50
N ASN A 91 20.84 -7.37 8.17
CA ASN A 91 21.99 -7.28 7.26
C ASN A 91 21.91 -5.97 6.44
N LYS A 92 22.54 -4.92 6.98
CA LYS A 92 22.46 -3.52 6.50
C LYS A 92 23.10 -3.21 5.14
N ASP A 93 23.63 -4.19 4.42
CA ASP A 93 24.37 -3.95 3.17
C ASP A 93 23.49 -4.06 1.90
N GLU A 94 22.28 -4.61 2.01
CA GLU A 94 21.28 -4.55 0.93
C GLU A 94 20.14 -3.62 1.31
N CYS A 95 20.51 -2.35 1.50
CA CYS A 95 19.54 -1.27 1.56
C CYS A 95 18.67 -1.37 0.30
N ILE A 96 17.34 -1.41 0.45
CA ILE A 96 16.38 -1.28 -0.66
C ILE A 96 16.48 0.17 -1.17
N THR A 97 17.61 0.47 -1.80
CA THR A 97 17.84 1.68 -2.59
C THR A 97 17.56 1.35 -4.04
N ASP A 98 16.30 1.03 -4.34
CA ASP A 98 15.80 1.30 -5.68
C ASP A 98 14.93 2.55 -5.60
N GLY A 99 15.60 3.65 -5.97
CA GLY A 99 15.08 4.98 -5.98
C GLY A 99 13.81 5.07 -6.82
N VAL A 100 12.71 5.36 -6.13
CA VAL A 100 11.69 6.26 -6.64
C VAL A 100 11.28 7.14 -5.47
N CYS A 101 12.07 8.20 -5.26
CA CYS A 101 11.57 9.41 -4.62
C CYS A 101 10.38 9.89 -5.45
N ILE A 102 9.16 9.61 -5.00
CA ILE A 102 8.01 10.48 -5.22
C ILE A 102 7.52 10.85 -3.82
N LEU A 103 8.28 11.75 -3.20
CA LEU A 103 7.66 12.84 -2.47
C LEU A 103 7.10 13.82 -3.50
#